data_AF-A0A645GAW0-F1
#
_entry.id   AF-A0A645GAW0-F1
#
_cell.length_a   1.000
_cell.length_b   1.000
_cell.length_c   1.000
_cell.angle_alpha   90.00
_cell.angle_beta   90.00
_cell.angle_gamma   90.00
#
_symmetry.space_group_name_H-M   'P 1'
#
loop_
_entity.id
_entity.type
_entity.pdbx_description
1 polymer ?
#
loop_
_entity_poly.entity_id
_entity_poly.type
_entity_poly.pdbx_seq_one_letter_code
_entity_poly.pdbx_strand_id
1 'polypeptide(L)'
;MLDEMEPGELEKYEATVEYGEHTGSLQDLINLTENLDCYDLYPDVQSEEDYGYYLIDECSALDILENIQNYFDYEAYGRDVMQGETGTITEKGYLRETGDSFHEEYDGKEIPEEYRVFAYPPREAARNKGQKNRPQTSHEAR
;
A
#
# COMPACT_ATOMS: atom_id res chain seq x y z
N MET A 1 3.92 -7.22 7.44
CA MET A 1 3.36 -6.98 6.09
C MET A 1 3.24 -5.49 5.85
N LEU A 2 2.21 -4.78 6.32
CA LEU A 2 2.17 -3.31 6.23
C LEU A 2 2.93 -2.63 7.39
N ASP A 3 2.80 -3.13 8.61
CA ASP A 3 3.51 -2.60 9.79
C ASP A 3 5.04 -2.81 9.74
N GLU A 4 5.51 -3.59 8.76
CA GLU A 4 6.93 -3.89 8.53
C GLU A 4 7.51 -3.09 7.36
N MET A 5 6.68 -2.37 6.60
CA MET A 5 7.12 -1.51 5.51
C MET A 5 7.85 -0.28 6.06
N GLU A 6 8.84 0.18 5.31
CA GLU A 6 9.45 1.47 5.61
C GLU A 6 8.44 2.60 5.32
N PRO A 7 8.49 3.75 6.02
CA PRO A 7 7.50 4.81 5.88
C PRO A 7 7.27 5.27 4.43
N GLY A 8 8.32 5.34 3.62
CA GLY A 8 8.22 5.72 2.21
C GLY A 8 7.55 4.66 1.33
N GLU A 9 7.69 3.37 1.66
CA GLU A 9 6.97 2.29 0.97
C GLU A 9 5.48 2.31 1.32
N LEU A 10 5.15 2.62 2.58
CA LEU A 10 3.77 2.78 3.00
C LEU A 10 3.10 3.97 2.29
N GLU A 11 3.79 5.11 2.18
CA GLU A 11 3.28 6.27 1.42
C GLU A 11 3.07 5.94 -0.05
N LYS A 12 3.99 5.19 -0.67
CA LYS A 12 3.84 4.68 -2.04
C LYS A 12 2.64 3.75 -2.16
N TYR A 13 2.46 2.82 -1.23
CA TYR A 13 1.30 1.93 -1.21
C TYR A 13 -0.02 2.72 -1.10
N GLU A 14 -0.10 3.70 -0.21
CA GLU A 14 -1.27 4.57 -0.09
C GLU A 14 -1.57 5.33 -1.39
N ALA A 15 -0.53 5.86 -2.05
CA ALA A 15 -0.65 6.55 -3.33
C ALA A 15 -1.14 5.63 -4.45
N THR A 16 -0.62 4.41 -4.56
CA THR A 16 -1.08 3.44 -5.56
C THR A 16 -2.51 2.96 -5.28
N VAL A 17 -2.90 2.86 -4.01
CA VAL A 17 -4.30 2.57 -3.66
C VAL A 17 -5.23 3.70 -4.11
N GLU A 18 -4.81 4.96 -3.99
CA GLU A 18 -5.54 6.11 -4.52
C GLU A 18 -5.62 6.10 -6.06
N TYR A 19 -4.53 5.71 -6.73
CA TYR A 19 -4.47 5.55 -8.19
C TYR A 19 -5.52 4.57 -8.72
N GLY A 20 -5.83 3.54 -7.94
CA GLY A 20 -6.97 2.65 -8.16
C GLY A 20 -6.68 1.46 -9.08
N GLU A 21 -5.51 1.38 -9.68
CA GLU A 21 -5.07 0.19 -10.41
C GLU A 21 -4.68 -0.93 -9.42
N HIS A 22 -5.12 -2.18 -9.68
CA HIS A 22 -4.89 -3.32 -8.78
C HIS A 22 -5.44 -3.14 -7.34
N THR A 23 -6.62 -2.53 -7.20
CA THR A 23 -7.27 -2.30 -5.88
C THR A 23 -8.67 -2.89 -5.77
N GLY A 24 -9.10 -3.71 -6.74
CA GLY A 24 -10.47 -4.19 -6.85
C GLY A 24 -10.84 -5.29 -5.84
N SER A 25 -9.86 -5.92 -5.22
CA SER A 25 -10.05 -7.01 -4.27
C SER A 25 -8.99 -7.04 -3.17
N LEU A 26 -9.27 -7.77 -2.09
CA LEU A 26 -8.26 -8.02 -1.05
C LEU A 26 -7.04 -8.77 -1.60
N GLN A 27 -7.24 -9.64 -2.60
CA GLN A 27 -6.15 -10.32 -3.26
C GLN A 27 -5.26 -9.31 -4.01
N ASP A 28 -5.87 -8.35 -4.71
CA ASP A 28 -5.14 -7.33 -5.47
C ASP A 28 -4.34 -6.44 -4.51
N LEU A 29 -4.94 -6.01 -3.39
CA LEU A 29 -4.27 -5.21 -2.37
C LEU A 29 -3.08 -5.94 -1.73
N ILE A 30 -3.19 -7.25 -1.51
CA ILE A 30 -2.07 -8.07 -1.00
C ILE A 30 -0.98 -8.19 -2.07
N ASN A 31 -1.35 -8.48 -3.33
CA ASN A 31 -0.38 -8.53 -4.41
C ASN A 31 0.30 -7.17 -4.60
N LEU A 32 -0.42 -6.07 -4.42
CA LEU A 32 0.14 -4.72 -4.51
C LEU A 32 1.26 -4.48 -3.50
N THR A 33 1.24 -5.10 -2.31
CA THR A 33 2.35 -4.94 -1.34
C THR A 33 3.67 -5.53 -1.85
N GLU A 34 3.60 -6.50 -2.76
CA GLU A 34 4.77 -7.15 -3.36
C GLU A 34 5.18 -6.53 -4.71
N ASN A 35 4.36 -5.63 -5.27
CA ASN A 35 4.55 -5.03 -6.60
C ASN A 35 4.74 -3.50 -6.54
N LEU A 36 5.21 -2.97 -5.41
CA LEU A 36 5.49 -1.55 -5.25
C LEU A 36 6.67 -1.04 -6.09
N ASP A 37 7.45 -1.95 -6.67
CA ASP A 37 8.50 -1.67 -7.66
C ASP A 37 7.94 -1.30 -9.03
N CYS A 38 6.69 -1.66 -9.34
CA CYS A 38 6.00 -1.22 -10.56
C CYS A 38 5.66 0.28 -10.55
N TYR A 39 5.89 0.98 -9.43
CA TYR A 39 5.56 2.38 -9.24
C TYR A 39 6.72 3.16 -8.62
N ASP A 40 6.96 4.36 -9.13
CA ASP A 40 7.79 5.38 -8.51
C ASP A 40 6.92 6.47 -7.91
N LEU A 41 7.22 6.88 -6.67
CA LEU A 41 6.56 8.02 -6.02
C LEU A 41 7.57 9.14 -5.86
N TYR A 42 7.19 10.34 -6.29
CA TYR A 42 7.93 11.59 -6.11
C TYR A 42 7.14 12.50 -5.15
N PRO A 43 7.42 12.44 -3.82
CA PRO A 43 6.57 13.10 -2.82
C PRO A 43 6.54 14.62 -2.91
N ASP A 44 7.66 15.21 -3.34
CA ASP A 44 7.84 16.65 -3.46
C ASP A 44 7.14 17.24 -4.70
N VAL A 45 6.63 16.40 -5.60
CA VAL A 45 5.98 16.82 -6.84
C VAL A 45 4.46 16.86 -6.65
N GLN A 46 3.90 18.06 -6.50
CA GLN A 46 2.48 18.27 -6.24
C GLN A 46 1.76 18.99 -7.40
N SER A 47 2.51 19.40 -8.42
CA SER A 47 2.02 20.12 -9.58
C SER A 47 2.87 19.87 -10.82
N GLU A 48 2.36 20.25 -11.99
CA GLU A 48 3.12 20.25 -13.24
C GLU A 48 4.36 21.15 -13.15
N GLU A 49 4.27 22.27 -12.43
CA GLU A 49 5.40 23.17 -12.17
C GLU A 49 6.48 22.50 -11.33
N ASP A 50 6.11 21.85 -10.21
CA ASP A 50 7.06 21.13 -9.34
C ASP A 50 7.79 20.04 -10.13
N TYR A 51 7.08 19.34 -11.01
CA TYR A 51 7.69 18.31 -11.84
C TYR A 51 8.65 18.89 -12.88
N GLY A 52 8.30 20.04 -13.48
CA GLY A 52 9.19 20.79 -14.35
C GLY A 52 10.51 21.15 -13.65
N TYR A 53 10.44 21.65 -12.41
CA TYR A 53 11.63 21.91 -11.59
C TYR A 53 12.40 20.63 -11.29
N TYR A 54 11.73 19.58 -10.84
CA TYR A 54 12.35 18.28 -10.55
C TYR A 54 13.13 17.73 -11.75
N LEU A 55 12.55 17.76 -12.94
CA LEU A 55 13.19 17.28 -14.16
C LEU A 55 14.48 18.04 -14.50
N ILE A 56 14.50 19.34 -14.26
CA ILE A 56 15.65 20.20 -14.59
C ILE A 56 16.71 20.14 -13.50
N ASP A 57 16.33 20.34 -12.23
CA ASP A 57 17.28 20.47 -11.13
C ASP A 57 17.81 19.11 -10.66
N GLU A 58 16.93 18.11 -10.49
CA GLU A 58 17.32 16.81 -9.95
C GLU A 58 17.71 15.82 -11.06
N CYS A 59 17.00 15.82 -12.18
CA CYS A 59 17.26 14.89 -13.29
C CYS A 59 18.21 15.47 -14.37
N SER A 60 18.52 16.77 -14.33
CA SER A 60 19.33 17.44 -15.37
C SER A 60 18.81 17.16 -16.79
N ALA A 61 17.50 17.06 -16.96
CA ALA A 61 16.86 16.70 -18.23
C ALA A 61 17.10 17.74 -19.34
N LEU A 62 17.35 19.00 -18.94
CA LEU A 62 17.67 20.10 -19.83
C LEU A 62 18.61 21.10 -19.17
N ASP A 63 19.70 21.47 -19.84
CA ASP A 63 20.60 22.54 -19.39
C ASP A 63 20.02 23.92 -19.71
N ILE A 64 19.60 24.65 -18.67
CA ILE A 64 19.11 26.01 -18.78
C ILE A 64 20.20 27.00 -18.36
N LEU A 65 20.46 28.01 -19.20
CA LEU A 65 21.41 29.06 -18.85
C LEU A 65 20.85 29.89 -17.67
N GLU A 66 21.68 30.18 -16.66
CA GLU A 66 21.28 30.93 -15.46
C GLU A 66 20.53 32.23 -15.79
N ASN A 67 20.93 32.93 -16.84
CA ASN A 67 20.34 34.21 -17.23
C ASN A 67 18.94 34.11 -17.84
N ILE A 68 18.46 32.92 -18.20
CA ILE A 68 17.10 32.66 -18.70
C ILE A 68 16.28 31.78 -17.77
N GLN A 69 16.85 31.26 -16.68
CA GLN A 69 16.21 30.32 -15.77
C GLN A 69 14.87 30.85 -15.23
N ASN A 70 14.83 32.10 -14.77
CA ASN A 70 13.61 32.74 -14.27
C ASN A 70 12.56 33.06 -15.36
N TYR A 71 12.84 32.79 -16.63
CA TYR A 71 11.93 32.99 -17.75
C TYR A 71 11.51 31.67 -18.41
N PHE A 72 12.03 30.53 -17.93
CA PHE A 72 11.63 29.23 -18.42
C PHE A 72 10.25 28.87 -17.86
N ASP A 73 9.41 28.26 -18.71
CA ASP A 73 8.06 27.85 -18.35
C ASP A 73 8.10 26.41 -17.81
N TYR A 74 8.39 26.28 -16.52
CA TYR A 74 8.51 24.99 -15.83
C TYR A 74 7.20 24.21 -15.84
N GLU A 75 6.07 24.90 -15.62
CA GLU A 75 4.74 24.30 -15.65
C GLU A 75 4.43 23.69 -17.02
N ALA A 76 4.67 24.43 -18.11
CA ALA A 76 4.45 23.90 -19.45
C ALA A 76 5.35 22.71 -19.78
N TYR A 77 6.62 22.76 -19.37
CA TYR A 77 7.54 21.66 -19.59
C TYR A 77 7.14 20.41 -18.80
N GLY A 78 6.88 20.55 -17.50
CA GLY A 78 6.47 19.44 -16.65
C GLY A 78 5.15 18.80 -17.12
N ARG A 79 4.17 19.61 -17.53
CA ARG A 79 2.92 19.13 -18.14
C ARG A 79 3.16 18.29 -19.38
N ASP A 80 3.97 18.78 -20.32
CA ASP A 80 4.22 18.09 -21.58
C ASP A 80 4.93 16.75 -21.35
N VAL A 81 5.85 16.68 -20.38
CA VAL A 81 6.50 15.42 -19.99
C VAL A 81 5.51 14.47 -19.32
N MET A 82 4.74 14.94 -18.31
CA MET A 82 3.72 14.13 -17.64
C MET A 82 2.70 13.53 -18.62
N GLN A 83 2.27 14.30 -19.63
CA GLN A 83 1.35 13.80 -20.67
C GLN A 83 1.95 12.65 -21.51
N GLY A 84 3.27 12.57 -21.62
CA GLY A 84 3.98 11.50 -22.30
C GLY A 84 4.25 10.27 -21.43
N GLU A 85 4.01 10.37 -20.12
CA GLU A 85 4.23 9.32 -19.15
C GLU A 85 2.92 8.67 -18.70
N THR A 86 3.04 7.52 -18.02
CA THR A 86 1.91 6.87 -17.36
C THR A 86 2.05 7.14 -15.87
N GLY A 87 1.37 8.19 -15.41
CA GLY A 87 1.42 8.63 -14.03
C GLY A 87 0.30 9.61 -13.69
N THR A 88 0.14 9.91 -12.41
CA THR A 88 -0.82 10.90 -11.92
C THR A 88 -0.30 11.62 -10.68
N ILE A 89 -0.79 12.84 -10.46
CA ILE A 89 -0.63 13.51 -9.18
C ILE A 89 -1.66 12.92 -8.20
N THR A 90 -1.19 12.52 -7.02
CA THR A 90 -1.96 12.01 -5.88
C THR A 90 -1.80 12.93 -4.67
N GLU A 91 -2.54 12.71 -3.57
CA GLU A 91 -2.30 13.46 -2.32
C GLU A 91 -0.88 13.26 -1.75
N LYS A 92 -0.20 12.17 -2.15
CA LYS A 92 1.15 11.82 -1.70
C LYS A 92 2.26 12.28 -2.64
N GLY A 93 1.91 12.93 -3.76
CA GLY A 93 2.85 13.37 -4.79
C GLY A 93 2.59 12.71 -6.15
N TYR A 94 3.53 12.88 -7.07
CA TYR A 94 3.43 12.30 -8.41
C TYR A 94 3.78 10.81 -8.36
N LEU A 95 2.81 9.97 -8.71
CA LEU A 95 2.96 8.53 -8.86
C LEU A 95 3.13 8.20 -10.34
N ARG A 96 4.15 7.41 -10.67
CA ARG A 96 4.50 7.05 -12.05
C ARG A 96 4.68 5.54 -12.16
N GLU A 97 4.14 4.94 -13.20
CA GLU A 97 4.41 3.54 -13.54
C GLU A 97 5.83 3.40 -14.11
N THR A 98 6.57 2.41 -13.63
CA THR A 98 7.91 2.09 -14.17
C THR A 98 7.85 1.36 -15.51
N GLY A 99 6.70 0.72 -15.79
CA GLY A 99 6.52 -0.20 -16.92
C GLY A 99 6.96 -1.64 -16.61
N ASP A 100 7.32 -1.93 -15.35
CA ASP A 100 7.56 -3.29 -14.89
C ASP A 100 6.26 -4.11 -14.87
N SER A 101 6.41 -5.43 -14.84
CA SER A 101 5.28 -6.35 -14.90
C SER A 101 4.73 -6.64 -13.52
N PHE A 102 3.44 -6.35 -13.32
CA PHE A 102 2.73 -6.77 -12.12
C PHE A 102 2.63 -8.31 -12.05
N HIS A 103 2.91 -8.87 -10.87
CA HIS A 103 2.94 -10.31 -10.60
C HIS A 103 1.98 -10.70 -9.47
N GLU A 104 1.11 -11.68 -9.74
CA GLU A 104 0.22 -12.23 -8.72
C GLU A 104 0.93 -13.33 -7.92
N GLU A 105 1.41 -13.00 -6.72
CA GLU A 105 2.03 -13.95 -5.79
C GLU A 105 0.99 -14.64 -4.89
N TYR A 106 -0.07 -13.94 -4.52
CA TYR A 106 -1.17 -14.42 -3.70
C TYR A 106 -2.40 -14.77 -4.54
N ASP A 107 -2.89 -16.00 -4.38
CA ASP A 107 -3.99 -16.60 -5.16
C ASP A 107 -5.39 -16.42 -4.54
N GLY A 108 -5.48 -15.73 -3.41
CA GLY A 108 -6.73 -15.50 -2.69
C GLY A 108 -7.19 -16.64 -1.75
N LYS A 109 -6.44 -17.76 -1.64
CA LYS A 109 -6.88 -18.95 -0.87
C LYS A 109 -5.99 -19.26 0.32
N GLU A 110 -4.68 -19.14 0.19
CA GLU A 110 -3.73 -19.58 1.22
C GLU A 110 -3.45 -18.50 2.29
N ILE A 111 -4.41 -18.27 3.19
CA ILE A 111 -4.21 -17.38 4.34
C ILE A 111 -3.37 -18.10 5.41
N PRO A 112 -2.28 -17.51 5.94
CA PRO A 112 -1.50 -18.07 7.04
C PRO A 112 -2.37 -18.36 8.27
N GLU A 113 -2.05 -19.41 9.02
CA GLU A 113 -2.92 -19.91 10.09
C GLU A 113 -3.15 -18.88 11.20
N GLU A 114 -2.13 -18.08 11.51
CA GLU A 114 -2.15 -16.98 12.48
C GLU A 114 -3.18 -15.89 12.17
N TYR A 115 -3.54 -15.71 10.89
CA TYR A 115 -4.48 -14.67 10.43
C TYR A 115 -5.89 -15.24 10.15
N ARG A 116 -6.11 -16.55 10.30
CA ARG A 116 -7.44 -17.14 10.12
C ARG A 116 -8.32 -16.78 11.32
N VAL A 117 -9.42 -16.06 11.07
CA VAL A 117 -10.36 -15.57 12.10
C VAL A 117 -10.92 -16.68 13.02
N PHE A 118 -10.97 -17.93 12.56
CA PHE A 118 -11.39 -19.08 13.39
C PHE A 118 -10.28 -19.71 14.23
N ALA A 119 -9.06 -19.18 14.21
CA ALA A 119 -7.92 -19.75 14.92
C ALA A 119 -7.95 -19.49 16.43
N TYR A 120 -8.72 -18.53 16.97
CA TYR A 120 -8.70 -18.23 18.42
C TYR A 120 -10.10 -17.95 19.05
N PRO A 121 -10.28 -18.26 20.36
CA PRO A 121 -9.23 -18.58 21.32
C PRO A 121 -8.85 -20.08 21.35
N PRO A 122 -7.66 -20.43 21.88
CA PRO A 122 -7.23 -21.81 21.96
C PRO A 122 -8.17 -22.55 22.92
N ARG A 123 -8.33 -23.87 22.72
CA ARG A 123 -9.21 -24.73 23.51
C ARG A 123 -8.70 -24.96 24.95
N GLU A 124 -8.40 -23.91 25.69
CA GLU A 124 -8.17 -23.99 27.13
C GLU A 124 -9.45 -23.77 27.94
N ALA A 125 -10.52 -23.25 27.32
CA ALA A 125 -11.81 -23.04 27.99
C ALA A 125 -12.71 -24.31 28.10
N ALA A 126 -12.34 -25.43 27.47
CA ALA A 126 -13.17 -26.64 27.44
C ALA A 126 -12.84 -27.67 28.55
N ARG A 127 -11.73 -27.52 29.28
CA ARG A 127 -11.27 -28.55 30.24
C ARG A 127 -11.81 -28.41 31.66
N ASN A 128 -12.72 -27.48 31.95
CA ASN A 128 -13.22 -27.30 33.33
C ASN A 128 -14.76 -27.34 33.49
N LYS A 129 -15.48 -27.99 32.58
CA LYS A 129 -16.91 -28.31 32.75
C LYS A 129 -17.15 -29.81 32.56
N GLY A 130 -16.71 -30.63 33.52
CA GLY A 130 -16.76 -32.07 33.34
C GLY A 130 -16.52 -32.95 34.56
N GLN A 131 -16.99 -32.58 35.76
CA GLN A 131 -17.27 -33.58 36.81
C GLN A 131 -18.60 -33.25 37.50
N LYS A 132 -19.70 -33.66 36.86
CA LYS A 132 -20.94 -34.01 37.56
C LYS A 132 -20.84 -35.48 37.94
N ASN A 133 -20.70 -35.79 39.23
CA ASN A 133 -21.21 -37.06 39.76
C ASN A 133 -22.44 -36.76 40.61
N ARG A 134 -23.57 -37.31 40.17
CA ARG A 134 -24.92 -37.22 40.73
C ARG A 134 -25.17 -38.47 41.62
N PRO A 135 -26.34 -38.63 42.25
CA PRO A 135 -26.60 -38.52 43.69
C PRO A 135 -26.86 -39.88 44.39
N GLN A 136 -26.94 -39.88 45.72
CA GLN A 136 -27.79 -40.80 46.52
C GLN A 136 -28.34 -39.99 47.72
N THR A 137 -29.60 -39.52 47.74
CA THR A 137 -30.84 -40.16 48.25
C THR A 137 -30.65 -40.82 49.63
N SER A 138 -31.43 -40.62 50.68
CA SER A 138 -32.58 -39.75 51.05
C SER A 138 -33.00 -40.17 52.48
N HIS A 139 -33.83 -39.33 53.12
CA HIS A 139 -34.65 -39.59 54.33
C HIS A 139 -33.96 -39.45 55.69
N GLU A 140 -34.57 -38.92 56.75
CA GLU A 140 -35.73 -38.04 56.97
C GLU A 140 -35.68 -37.65 58.47
N ALA A 141 -36.47 -36.64 58.85
CA ALA A 141 -36.52 -36.04 60.17
C ALA A 141 -36.90 -36.97 61.32
N ARG A 142 -36.34 -36.71 62.51
CA ARG A 142 -37.09 -36.33 63.72
C ARG A 142 -36.18 -35.65 64.74
#